data_AF-A0A9X9Q5C8-F1
#
_entry.id   AF-A0A9X9Q5C8-F1
#
_cell.length_a   1.000
_cell.length_b   1.000
_cell.length_c   1.000
_cell.angle_alpha   90.00
_cell.angle_beta   90.00
_cell.angle_gamma   90.00
#
_symmetry.space_group_name_H-M   'P 1'
#
loop_
_entity.id
_entity.type
_entity.pdbx_description
1 polymer ?
#
loop_
_entity_poly.entity_id
_entity_poly.type
_entity_poly.pdbx_seq_one_letter_code
_entity_poly.pdbx_strand_id
1 'polypeptide(L)'
;MLVGTAGTGKSVLVGTKLASLDTEEYLVKSVPFNYYTTSAMLQAVLEKPLEKKAGRNYGPPGHKKLIYFIDDMNMPEVDAYGTVQPHTIIRQHLDYGHWYDRNKLSLKEVRNVQYISCMNPTAGSFTINPRLQRHFSVFVLSFPGADALASIYGAILTQHLTLGRFPASLQKSSPQLINLALTFHQKIATTFLPTAIKFHYIFNLRDFANIFQGILFSSVECVKSTQDLIKLYLHESNRVYRDKMVEEKDFDLFDKIQTEVVKKIFDDIDETVEQTRGLNMYCHFANGIGEPKYMPIQSWELLTQTLTEALENHNEVNTVMDLVLFEDAMRHVCHISRILESPRGNALLVGVGGSGKQSLTRLAAFISSMEVFQITLRRGYQIQDFKTDLAGLCLKAGVKNLSVVFLMTDA
;
A
#
# COMPACT_ATOMS: atom_id res chain seq x y z
N MET A 1 -19.04 10.33 -10.11
CA MET A 1 -17.80 10.75 -9.42
C MET A 1 -17.98 10.47 -7.94
N LEU A 2 -17.10 9.66 -7.35
CA LEU A 2 -17.08 9.46 -5.89
C LEU A 2 -16.02 10.37 -5.27
N VAL A 3 -16.41 11.16 -4.28
CA VAL A 3 -15.53 12.14 -3.60
C VAL A 3 -15.40 11.76 -2.13
N GLY A 4 -14.19 11.77 -1.59
CA GLY A 4 -13.96 11.52 -0.17
C GLY A 4 -12.47 11.54 0.18
N THR A 5 -12.14 11.68 1.45
CA THR A 5 -10.75 11.81 1.93
C THR A 5 -9.89 10.57 1.60
N ALA A 6 -8.57 10.71 1.64
CA ALA A 6 -7.65 9.58 1.44
C ALA A 6 -7.97 8.43 2.41
N GLY A 7 -7.92 7.19 1.90
CA GLY A 7 -8.11 5.99 2.73
C GLY A 7 -9.56 5.67 3.11
N THR A 8 -10.59 6.31 2.53
CA THR A 8 -12.00 5.96 2.83
C THR A 8 -12.55 4.73 2.08
N GLY A 9 -11.71 3.99 1.34
CA GLY A 9 -12.14 2.79 0.61
C GLY A 9 -12.81 3.04 -0.76
N LYS A 10 -12.78 4.27 -1.29
CA LYS A 10 -13.39 4.64 -2.59
C LYS A 10 -12.96 3.72 -3.74
N SER A 11 -11.65 3.59 -3.97
CA SER A 11 -11.11 2.80 -5.08
C SER A 11 -11.42 1.32 -4.93
N VAL A 12 -11.52 0.82 -3.68
CA VAL A 12 -11.94 -0.56 -3.39
C VAL A 12 -13.41 -0.76 -3.74
N LEU A 13 -14.30 0.14 -3.29
CA LEU A 13 -15.73 0.04 -3.58
C LEU A 13 -16.03 0.09 -5.09
N VAL A 14 -15.41 1.04 -5.79
CA VAL A 14 -15.56 1.14 -7.25
C VAL A 14 -14.93 -0.06 -7.94
N GLY A 15 -13.73 -0.48 -7.51
CA GLY A 15 -13.05 -1.67 -8.03
C GLY A 15 -13.87 -2.94 -7.91
N THR A 16 -14.44 -3.21 -6.73
CA THR A 16 -15.31 -4.38 -6.50
C THR A 16 -16.57 -4.32 -7.37
N LYS A 17 -17.20 -3.15 -7.48
CA LYS A 17 -18.40 -3.01 -8.33
C LYS A 17 -18.08 -3.17 -9.81
N LEU A 18 -16.93 -2.68 -10.26
CA LEU A 18 -16.46 -2.85 -11.63
C LEU A 18 -16.09 -4.31 -11.94
N ALA A 19 -15.48 -5.01 -10.98
CA ALA A 19 -15.16 -6.43 -11.12
C ALA A 19 -16.40 -7.33 -11.10
N SER A 20 -17.51 -6.89 -10.52
CA SER A 20 -18.79 -7.62 -10.51
C SER A 20 -19.61 -7.43 -11.79
N LEU A 21 -19.17 -6.61 -12.74
CA LEU A 21 -19.85 -6.42 -14.02
C LEU A 21 -19.54 -7.58 -14.96
N ASP A 22 -20.49 -7.90 -15.84
CA ASP A 22 -20.27 -8.92 -16.85
C ASP A 22 -19.18 -8.49 -17.84
N THR A 23 -18.15 -9.34 -17.97
CA THR A 23 -17.01 -9.13 -18.86
C THR A 23 -17.37 -9.28 -20.34
N GLU A 24 -18.50 -9.92 -20.67
CA GLU A 24 -18.99 -10.00 -22.04
C GLU A 24 -19.63 -8.69 -22.49
N GLU A 25 -20.32 -7.98 -21.60
CA GLU A 25 -20.97 -6.70 -21.91
C GLU A 25 -20.08 -5.48 -21.65
N TYR A 26 -19.25 -5.52 -20.60
CA TYR A 26 -18.48 -4.38 -20.14
C TYR A 26 -16.97 -4.62 -20.26
N LEU A 27 -16.26 -3.62 -20.77
CA LEU A 27 -14.80 -3.56 -20.75
C LEU A 27 -14.39 -2.43 -19.81
N VAL A 28 -13.62 -2.73 -18.78
CA VAL A 28 -13.14 -1.71 -17.83
C VAL A 28 -11.68 -1.41 -18.09
N LYS A 29 -11.35 -0.12 -18.24
CA LYS A 29 -9.96 0.34 -18.36
C LYS A 29 -9.64 1.36 -17.28
N SER A 30 -8.71 1.02 -16.40
CA SER A 30 -8.13 1.98 -15.46
C SER A 30 -7.20 2.93 -16.20
N VAL A 31 -7.38 4.23 -15.94
CA VAL A 31 -6.65 5.34 -16.53
C VAL A 31 -5.90 6.04 -15.40
N PRO A 32 -4.57 5.90 -15.33
CA PRO A 32 -3.78 6.49 -14.26
C PRO A 32 -3.66 8.00 -14.48
N PHE A 33 -3.95 8.78 -13.44
CA PHE A 33 -3.62 10.21 -13.38
C PHE A 33 -2.40 10.41 -12.49
N ASN A 34 -1.52 11.30 -12.91
CA ASN A 34 -0.41 11.80 -12.13
C ASN A 34 -0.25 13.31 -12.37
N TYR A 35 0.59 13.95 -11.56
CA TYR A 35 0.84 15.39 -11.66
C TYR A 35 1.25 15.83 -13.08
N TYR A 36 2.13 15.06 -13.73
CA TYR A 36 2.65 15.35 -15.08
C TYR A 36 1.78 14.82 -16.23
N THR A 37 0.55 14.39 -15.98
CA THR A 37 -0.30 13.82 -17.04
C THR A 37 -0.71 14.95 -17.98
N THR A 38 -0.25 14.89 -19.22
CA THR A 38 -0.64 15.86 -20.26
C THR A 38 -1.87 15.38 -21.03
N SER A 39 -2.50 16.31 -21.77
CA SER A 39 -3.62 15.95 -22.66
C SER A 39 -3.24 14.93 -23.74
N ALA A 40 -2.00 14.96 -24.24
CA ALA A 40 -1.50 14.03 -25.25
C ALA A 40 -1.28 12.62 -24.66
N MET A 41 -0.71 12.53 -23.45
CA MET A 41 -0.53 11.26 -22.75
C MET A 41 -1.88 10.61 -22.44
N LEU A 42 -2.84 11.39 -21.93
CA LEU A 42 -4.18 10.88 -21.66
C LEU A 42 -4.86 10.38 -22.93
N GLN A 43 -4.80 11.14 -24.03
CA GLN A 43 -5.39 10.73 -25.30
C GLN A 43 -4.80 9.39 -25.78
N ALA A 44 -3.48 9.19 -25.71
CA ALA A 44 -2.85 7.93 -26.09
C ALA A 44 -3.33 6.74 -25.23
N VAL A 45 -3.57 6.95 -23.93
CA VAL A 45 -4.12 5.92 -23.03
C VAL A 45 -5.57 5.60 -23.36
N LEU A 46 -6.40 6.60 -23.64
CA LEU A 46 -7.80 6.44 -24.01
C LEU A 46 -7.96 5.81 -25.40
N GLU A 47 -7.04 6.04 -26.34
CA GLU A 47 -7.14 5.42 -27.67
C GLU A 47 -6.74 3.94 -27.68
N LYS A 48 -5.92 3.48 -26.72
CA LYS A 48 -5.40 2.10 -26.70
C LYS A 48 -6.47 0.99 -26.72
N PRO A 49 -7.57 1.04 -25.96
CA PRO A 49 -8.62 0.02 -26.02
C PRO A 49 -9.66 0.23 -27.14
N LEU A 50 -9.53 1.28 -27.96
CA LEU A 50 -10.51 1.60 -28.99
C LEU A 50 -10.12 0.98 -30.34
N GLU A 51 -11.12 0.44 -31.03
CA GLU A 51 -11.02 -0.06 -32.39
C GLU A 51 -11.78 0.85 -33.35
N LYS A 52 -11.24 0.97 -34.57
CA LYS A 52 -11.94 1.64 -35.66
C LYS A 52 -13.07 0.72 -36.16
N LYS A 53 -14.32 1.17 -36.03
CA LYS A 53 -15.50 0.43 -36.49
C LYS A 53 -15.79 0.72 -37.96
N ALA A 54 -16.16 1.97 -38.26
CA ALA A 54 -16.49 2.40 -39.62
C ALA A 54 -16.20 3.89 -39.79
N GLY A 55 -15.60 4.27 -40.91
CA GLY A 55 -15.30 5.68 -41.22
C GLY A 55 -14.49 6.37 -40.11
N ARG A 56 -15.12 7.31 -39.41
CA ARG A 56 -14.53 8.08 -38.30
C ARG A 56 -14.94 7.55 -36.91
N ASN A 57 -15.71 6.48 -36.85
CA ASN A 57 -16.23 5.92 -35.60
C ASN A 57 -15.23 4.95 -34.97
N TYR A 58 -14.96 5.19 -33.70
CA TYR A 58 -14.15 4.40 -32.80
C TYR A 58 -15.00 3.96 -31.62
N GLY A 59 -14.74 2.75 -31.13
CA GLY A 59 -15.43 2.20 -29.97
C GLY A 59 -14.70 0.97 -29.45
N PRO A 60 -15.12 0.42 -28.31
CA PRO A 60 -14.55 -0.82 -27.79
C PRO A 60 -14.66 -2.00 -28.76
N PRO A 61 -13.85 -3.05 -28.57
CA PRO A 61 -13.98 -4.30 -29.32
C PRO A 61 -15.37 -4.91 -29.20
N GLY A 62 -15.88 -5.45 -30.31
CA GLY A 62 -17.24 -6.00 -30.40
C GLY A 62 -18.35 -4.99 -30.12
N HIS A 63 -19.37 -5.42 -29.38
CA HIS A 63 -20.54 -4.62 -28.95
C HIS A 63 -20.49 -4.22 -27.46
N LYS A 64 -19.31 -4.32 -26.83
CA LYS A 64 -19.14 -4.03 -25.41
C LYS A 64 -19.32 -2.53 -25.10
N LYS A 65 -19.58 -2.20 -23.84
CA LYS A 65 -19.50 -0.83 -23.30
C LYS A 65 -18.18 -0.65 -22.57
N LEU A 66 -17.42 0.38 -22.94
CA LEU A 66 -16.14 0.68 -22.29
C LEU A 66 -16.34 1.64 -21.13
N ILE A 67 -15.78 1.29 -19.97
CA ILE A 67 -15.75 2.16 -18.79
C ILE A 67 -14.30 2.59 -18.55
N TYR A 68 -14.04 3.89 -18.68
CA TYR A 68 -12.81 4.50 -18.19
C TYR A 68 -12.94 4.79 -16.71
N PHE A 69 -12.14 4.10 -15.91
CA PHE A 69 -12.01 4.35 -14.48
C PHE A 69 -10.80 5.25 -14.22
N ILE A 70 -11.04 6.45 -13.71
CA ILE A 70 -10.01 7.43 -13.36
C ILE A 70 -9.94 7.53 -11.83
N ASP A 71 -8.80 7.15 -11.26
CA ASP A 71 -8.52 7.40 -9.85
C ASP A 71 -7.87 8.79 -9.69
N ASP A 72 -8.22 9.50 -8.62
CA ASP A 72 -7.72 10.85 -8.29
C ASP A 72 -7.78 11.87 -9.44
N MET A 73 -8.99 12.22 -9.86
CA MET A 73 -9.24 13.15 -10.97
C MET A 73 -8.58 14.54 -10.80
N ASN A 74 -8.25 14.94 -9.57
CA ASN A 74 -7.69 16.24 -9.21
C ASN A 74 -6.16 16.26 -9.02
N MET A 75 -5.47 15.17 -9.36
CA MET A 75 -4.00 15.10 -9.26
C MET A 75 -3.20 15.84 -10.35
N PRO A 76 -3.66 15.96 -11.62
CA PRO A 76 -2.88 16.64 -12.65
C PRO A 76 -2.59 18.12 -12.36
N GLU A 77 -1.46 18.61 -12.86
CA GLU A 77 -1.00 19.99 -12.71
C GLU A 77 -2.03 21.00 -13.27
N VAL A 78 -2.18 22.10 -12.53
CA VAL A 78 -2.95 23.27 -12.94
C VAL A 78 -1.99 24.26 -13.57
N ASP A 79 -2.22 24.65 -14.82
CA ASP A 79 -1.37 25.64 -15.48
C ASP A 79 -1.53 27.05 -14.88
N ALA A 80 -0.67 27.98 -15.30
CA ALA A 80 -0.69 29.38 -14.84
C ALA A 80 -2.04 30.10 -15.06
N TYR A 81 -2.89 29.59 -15.94
CA TYR A 81 -4.21 30.13 -16.26
C TYR A 81 -5.36 29.36 -15.58
N GLY A 82 -5.06 28.44 -14.67
CA GLY A 82 -6.07 27.66 -13.95
C GLY A 82 -6.67 26.49 -14.75
N THR A 83 -6.04 26.10 -15.86
CA THR A 83 -6.52 25.01 -16.73
C THR A 83 -5.77 23.72 -16.48
N VAL A 84 -6.51 22.62 -16.47
CA VAL A 84 -5.97 21.26 -16.33
C VAL A 84 -6.10 20.54 -17.66
N GLN A 85 -4.97 20.25 -18.31
CA GLN A 85 -4.99 19.73 -19.69
C GLN A 85 -5.72 18.38 -19.84
N PRO A 86 -5.59 17.40 -18.92
CA PRO A 86 -6.37 16.16 -18.99
C PRO A 86 -7.89 16.38 -18.87
N HIS A 87 -8.31 17.41 -18.14
CA HIS A 87 -9.74 17.70 -17.97
C HIS A 87 -10.35 18.24 -19.26
N THR A 88 -9.61 19.02 -20.03
CA THR A 88 -10.11 19.62 -21.27
C THR A 88 -10.38 18.57 -22.34
N ILE A 89 -9.54 17.54 -22.47
CA ILE A 89 -9.76 16.46 -23.45
C ILE A 89 -10.95 15.55 -23.05
N ILE A 90 -11.13 15.27 -21.74
CA ILE A 90 -12.31 14.53 -21.26
C ILE A 90 -13.56 15.36 -21.51
N ARG A 91 -13.52 16.66 -21.19
CA ARG A 91 -14.64 17.56 -21.44
C ARG A 91 -14.98 17.63 -22.92
N GLN A 92 -13.99 17.75 -23.80
CA GLN A 92 -14.20 17.74 -25.25
C GLN A 92 -14.93 16.47 -25.70
N HIS A 93 -14.51 15.31 -25.20
CA HIS A 93 -15.20 14.06 -25.49
C HIS A 93 -16.64 14.04 -24.98
N LEU A 94 -16.87 14.45 -23.73
CA LEU A 94 -18.21 14.43 -23.13
C LEU A 94 -19.17 15.47 -23.75
N ASP A 95 -18.65 16.60 -24.21
CA ASP A 95 -19.43 17.67 -24.87
C ASP A 95 -19.78 17.30 -26.33
N TYR A 96 -18.82 16.75 -27.08
CA TYR A 96 -18.95 16.60 -28.54
C TYR A 96 -18.98 15.16 -29.05
N GLY A 97 -18.69 14.16 -28.21
CA GLY A 97 -18.62 12.75 -28.59
C GLY A 97 -17.40 12.39 -29.47
N HIS A 98 -16.42 13.27 -29.56
CA HIS A 98 -15.25 13.07 -30.43
C HIS A 98 -14.02 13.83 -29.92
N TRP A 99 -12.86 13.48 -30.45
CA TRP A 99 -11.63 14.27 -30.34
C TRP A 99 -10.84 14.23 -31.65
N TYR A 100 -9.85 15.11 -31.77
CA TYR A 100 -9.02 15.19 -32.97
C TYR A 100 -7.78 14.31 -32.86
N ASP A 101 -7.46 13.61 -33.95
CA ASP A 101 -6.13 13.03 -34.14
C ASP A 101 -5.11 14.16 -34.33
N ARG A 102 -4.12 14.24 -33.44
CA ARG A 102 -3.12 15.31 -33.45
C ARG A 102 -2.16 15.21 -34.63
N ASN A 103 -1.98 14.02 -35.21
CA ASN A 103 -1.07 13.80 -36.34
C ASN A 103 -1.78 13.98 -37.68
N LYS A 104 -2.97 13.39 -37.81
CA LYS A 104 -3.75 13.39 -39.06
C LYS A 104 -4.71 14.57 -39.19
N LEU A 105 -4.89 15.34 -38.11
CA LEU A 105 -5.87 16.43 -38.01
C LEU A 105 -7.30 15.97 -38.37
N SER A 106 -7.58 14.68 -38.18
CA SER A 106 -8.85 14.05 -38.52
C SER A 106 -9.71 13.84 -37.28
N LEU A 107 -11.02 13.96 -37.44
CA LEU A 107 -11.99 13.68 -36.38
C LEU A 107 -12.04 12.18 -36.06
N LYS A 108 -12.01 11.84 -34.76
CA LYS A 108 -12.32 10.51 -34.23
C LYS A 108 -13.57 10.59 -33.36
N GLU A 109 -14.69 10.08 -33.87
CA GLU A 109 -15.93 9.95 -33.10
C GLU A 109 -15.83 8.73 -32.19
N VAL A 110 -16.01 8.91 -30.89
CA VAL A 110 -15.85 7.84 -29.90
C VAL A 110 -17.21 7.53 -29.30
N ARG A 111 -17.66 6.29 -29.48
CA ARG A 111 -19.00 5.84 -29.05
C ARG A 111 -18.91 4.65 -28.09
N ASN A 112 -19.97 4.42 -27.32
CA ASN A 112 -20.10 3.34 -26.34
C ASN A 112 -19.05 3.38 -25.22
N VAL A 113 -18.75 4.59 -24.72
CA VAL A 113 -17.80 4.84 -23.64
C VAL A 113 -18.49 5.55 -22.47
N GLN A 114 -18.10 5.20 -21.25
CA GLN A 114 -18.53 5.83 -20.01
C GLN A 114 -17.32 6.18 -19.14
N TYR A 115 -17.44 7.22 -18.31
CA TYR A 115 -16.41 7.62 -17.34
C TYR A 115 -16.90 7.41 -15.92
N ILE A 116 -16.05 6.81 -15.09
CA ILE A 116 -16.22 6.73 -13.64
C ILE A 116 -14.97 7.30 -13.03
N SER A 117 -15.13 8.23 -12.08
CA SER A 117 -14.03 8.93 -11.45
C SER A 117 -14.12 8.92 -9.93
N CYS A 118 -12.96 8.85 -9.30
CA CYS A 118 -12.77 9.12 -7.88
C CYS A 118 -11.98 10.42 -7.69
N MET A 119 -12.19 11.09 -6.56
CA MET A 119 -11.47 12.32 -6.19
C MET A 119 -11.17 12.32 -4.69
N ASN A 120 -9.99 12.80 -4.34
CA ASN A 120 -9.61 13.10 -2.96
C ASN A 120 -9.43 14.62 -2.76
N PRO A 121 -10.35 15.31 -2.06
CA PRO A 121 -10.30 16.76 -1.91
C PRO A 121 -9.08 17.27 -1.12
N THR A 122 -8.38 16.41 -0.38
CA THR A 122 -7.21 16.80 0.43
C THR A 122 -5.86 16.66 -0.30
N ALA A 123 -5.84 16.11 -1.52
CA ALA A 123 -4.60 15.89 -2.29
C ALA A 123 -4.74 16.47 -3.70
N GLY A 124 -3.69 17.13 -4.21
CA GLY A 124 -3.73 17.79 -5.51
C GLY A 124 -4.49 19.11 -5.48
N SER A 125 -5.25 19.42 -6.54
CA SER A 125 -6.10 20.61 -6.53
C SER A 125 -7.36 20.37 -5.69
N PHE A 126 -7.74 21.36 -4.87
CA PHE A 126 -8.97 21.30 -4.08
C PHE A 126 -10.24 21.25 -4.94
N THR A 127 -10.16 21.74 -6.18
CA THR A 127 -11.31 21.89 -7.08
C THR A 127 -11.02 21.30 -8.45
N ILE A 128 -12.10 20.85 -9.10
CA ILE A 128 -12.14 20.45 -10.51
C ILE A 128 -12.92 21.52 -11.27
N ASN A 129 -12.64 21.69 -12.56
CA ASN A 129 -13.38 22.64 -13.40
C ASN A 129 -14.90 22.34 -13.37
N PRO A 130 -15.76 23.31 -12.97
CA PRO A 130 -17.21 23.11 -12.90
C PRO A 130 -17.84 22.67 -14.23
N ARG A 131 -17.25 23.10 -15.35
CA ARG A 131 -17.70 22.71 -16.70
C ARG A 131 -17.48 21.23 -17.00
N LEU A 132 -16.49 20.60 -16.37
CA LEU A 132 -16.31 19.15 -16.44
C LEU A 132 -17.22 18.46 -15.42
N GLN A 133 -17.27 19.00 -14.19
CA GLN A 133 -18.07 18.44 -13.10
C GLN A 133 -19.56 18.29 -13.46
N ARG A 134 -20.12 19.19 -14.27
CA ARG A 134 -21.53 19.12 -14.72
C ARG A 134 -21.91 17.80 -15.42
N HIS A 135 -20.94 17.09 -16.01
CA HIS A 135 -21.17 15.82 -16.68
C HIS A 135 -21.16 14.62 -15.74
N PHE A 136 -20.82 14.82 -14.46
CA PHE A 136 -20.75 13.77 -13.45
C PHE A 136 -21.81 13.96 -12.39
N SER A 137 -22.52 12.89 -12.04
CA SER A 137 -23.22 12.81 -10.76
C SER A 137 -22.19 12.64 -9.65
N VAL A 138 -22.24 13.52 -8.63
CA VAL A 138 -21.29 13.53 -7.52
C VAL A 138 -21.88 12.82 -6.31
N PHE A 139 -21.18 11.82 -5.81
CA PHE A 139 -21.51 11.10 -4.59
C PHE A 139 -20.40 11.30 -3.57
N VAL A 140 -20.76 11.79 -2.39
CA VAL A 140 -19.79 11.99 -1.30
C VAL A 140 -19.76 10.73 -0.45
N LEU A 141 -18.55 10.22 -0.22
CA LEU A 141 -18.29 9.08 0.63
C LEU A 141 -17.60 9.54 1.90
N SER A 142 -18.36 9.52 2.99
CA SER A 142 -17.88 9.81 4.34
C SER A 142 -17.07 8.64 4.90
N PHE A 143 -16.29 8.93 5.93
CA PHE A 143 -15.59 7.90 6.68
C PHE A 143 -16.61 6.95 7.34
N PRO A 144 -16.42 5.62 7.26
CA PRO A 144 -17.33 4.66 7.88
C PRO A 144 -17.35 4.83 9.40
N GLY A 145 -18.54 4.68 10.01
CA GLY A 145 -18.69 4.72 11.47
C GLY A 145 -17.93 3.60 12.18
N ALA A 146 -17.69 3.77 13.48
CA ALA A 146 -16.98 2.79 14.31
C ALA A 146 -17.66 1.40 14.28
N ASP A 147 -18.99 1.36 14.29
CA ASP A 147 -19.76 0.10 14.26
C ASP A 147 -19.56 -0.66 12.94
N ALA A 148 -19.51 0.06 11.81
CA ALA A 148 -19.27 -0.53 10.50
C ALA A 148 -17.85 -1.10 10.42
N LEU A 149 -16.85 -0.37 10.94
CA LEU A 149 -15.47 -0.87 11.03
C LEU A 149 -15.37 -2.09 11.95
N ALA A 150 -16.05 -2.06 13.09
CA ALA A 150 -16.07 -3.19 14.02
C ALA A 150 -16.64 -4.45 13.35
N SER A 151 -17.70 -4.30 12.57
CA SER A 151 -18.30 -5.40 11.82
C SER A 151 -17.37 -5.95 10.74
N ILE A 152 -16.77 -5.06 9.91
CA ILE A 152 -15.88 -5.46 8.81
C ILE A 152 -14.65 -6.21 9.34
N TYR A 153 -13.91 -5.59 10.26
CA TYR A 153 -12.66 -6.17 10.76
C TYR A 153 -12.90 -7.31 11.76
N GLY A 154 -14.02 -7.26 12.49
CA GLY A 154 -14.47 -8.39 13.32
C GLY A 154 -14.77 -9.64 12.49
N ALA A 155 -15.42 -9.49 11.34
CA ALA A 155 -15.65 -10.61 10.42
C ALA A 155 -14.34 -11.18 9.88
N ILE A 156 -13.42 -10.31 9.42
CA ILE A 156 -12.10 -10.72 8.90
C ILE A 156 -11.30 -11.50 9.97
N LEU A 157 -11.19 -10.94 11.18
CA LEU A 157 -10.43 -11.55 12.25
C LEU A 157 -11.06 -12.87 12.72
N THR A 158 -12.38 -12.90 12.90
CA THR A 158 -13.09 -14.12 13.32
C THR A 158 -12.94 -15.23 12.29
N GLN A 159 -13.08 -14.90 11.00
CA GLN A 159 -12.88 -15.87 9.92
C GLN A 159 -11.45 -16.44 9.92
N HIS A 160 -10.43 -15.60 10.10
CA HIS A 160 -9.04 -16.04 10.23
C HIS A 160 -8.85 -17.01 11.41
N LEU A 161 -9.36 -16.65 12.58
CA LEU A 161 -9.24 -17.47 13.79
C LEU A 161 -9.97 -18.82 13.65
N THR A 162 -11.13 -18.83 12.99
CA THR A 162 -11.88 -20.07 12.73
C THR A 162 -11.19 -20.95 11.68
N LEU A 163 -10.77 -20.39 10.54
CA LEU A 163 -10.09 -21.15 9.47
C LEU A 163 -8.73 -21.68 9.92
N GLY A 164 -8.00 -20.89 10.71
CA GLY A 164 -6.73 -21.28 11.29
C GLY A 164 -6.85 -22.30 12.43
N ARG A 165 -8.06 -22.68 12.87
CA ARG A 165 -8.30 -23.60 14.00
C ARG A 165 -7.66 -23.14 15.31
N PHE A 166 -7.71 -21.83 15.58
CA PHE A 166 -7.22 -21.26 16.83
C PHE A 166 -8.11 -21.65 18.03
N PRO A 167 -7.55 -21.70 19.25
CA PRO A 167 -8.29 -21.95 20.49
C PRO A 167 -9.58 -21.13 20.63
N ALA A 168 -10.65 -21.75 21.16
CA ALA A 168 -11.94 -21.09 21.34
C ALA A 168 -11.88 -19.88 22.29
N SER A 169 -10.93 -19.85 23.23
CA SER A 169 -10.66 -18.70 24.09
C SER A 169 -10.23 -17.46 23.29
N LEU A 170 -9.42 -17.63 22.24
CA LEU A 170 -9.00 -16.55 21.34
C LEU A 170 -10.13 -16.04 20.47
N GLN A 171 -10.98 -16.95 19.99
CA GLN A 171 -12.14 -16.57 19.19
C GLN A 171 -13.09 -15.66 20.01
N LYS A 172 -13.22 -15.91 21.32
CA LYS A 172 -14.01 -15.06 22.23
C LYS A 172 -13.39 -13.69 22.51
N SER A 173 -12.07 -13.53 22.41
CA SER A 173 -11.39 -12.24 22.64
C SER A 173 -11.30 -11.35 21.40
N SER A 174 -11.69 -11.86 20.22
CA SER A 174 -11.76 -11.09 18.96
C SER A 174 -12.50 -9.75 19.09
N PRO A 175 -13.73 -9.66 19.66
CA PRO A 175 -14.44 -8.39 19.79
C PRO A 175 -13.71 -7.36 20.68
N GLN A 176 -13.04 -7.83 21.74
CA GLN A 176 -12.25 -6.97 22.62
C GLN A 176 -11.04 -6.40 21.89
N LEU A 177 -10.36 -7.21 21.06
CA LEU A 177 -9.24 -6.76 20.25
C LEU A 177 -9.68 -5.72 19.20
N ILE A 178 -10.83 -5.91 18.55
CA ILE A 178 -11.38 -4.93 17.60
C ILE A 178 -11.69 -3.60 18.29
N ASN A 179 -12.29 -3.64 19.48
CA ASN A 179 -12.55 -2.43 20.26
C ASN A 179 -11.26 -1.71 20.67
N LEU A 180 -10.23 -2.48 21.06
CA LEU A 180 -8.87 -1.97 21.31
C LEU A 180 -8.30 -1.27 20.08
N ALA A 181 -8.36 -1.94 18.93
CA ALA A 181 -7.83 -1.42 17.68
C ALA A 181 -8.52 -0.12 17.27
N LEU A 182 -9.86 -0.06 17.34
CA LEU A 182 -10.63 1.12 16.97
C LEU A 182 -10.37 2.30 17.90
N THR A 183 -10.42 2.07 19.21
CA THR A 183 -10.16 3.11 20.22
C THR A 183 -8.75 3.67 20.07
N PHE A 184 -7.77 2.78 19.85
CA PHE A 184 -6.39 3.18 19.67
C PHE A 184 -6.18 3.98 18.37
N HIS A 185 -6.70 3.50 17.24
CA HIS A 185 -6.63 4.20 15.96
C HIS A 185 -7.23 5.61 16.04
N GLN A 186 -8.40 5.76 16.67
CA GLN A 186 -9.04 7.05 16.87
C GLN A 186 -8.18 8.01 17.72
N LYS A 187 -7.61 7.53 18.83
CA LYS A 187 -6.71 8.35 19.66
C LYS A 187 -5.43 8.76 18.92
N ILE A 188 -4.82 7.85 18.15
CA ILE A 188 -3.63 8.15 17.35
C ILE A 188 -3.95 9.19 16.27
N ALA A 189 -5.03 9.01 15.53
CA ALA A 189 -5.44 9.91 14.45
C ALA A 189 -5.80 11.33 14.96
N THR A 190 -6.29 11.47 16.19
CA THR A 190 -6.60 12.79 16.78
C THR A 190 -5.40 13.45 17.46
N THR A 191 -4.47 12.67 18.01
CA THR A 191 -3.30 13.18 18.73
C THR A 191 -2.19 13.60 17.76
N PHE A 192 -1.90 12.75 16.77
CA PHE A 192 -0.80 12.96 15.83
C PHE A 192 -1.32 13.52 14.51
N LEU A 193 -1.40 14.84 14.45
CA LEU A 193 -1.86 15.57 13.26
C LEU A 193 -0.70 16.00 12.37
N PRO A 194 -0.92 16.08 11.04
CA PRO A 194 0.12 16.51 10.11
C PRO A 194 0.47 17.97 10.33
N THR A 195 1.77 18.27 10.39
CA THR A 195 2.31 19.64 10.46
C THR A 195 3.22 19.91 9.26
N ALA A 196 3.69 21.14 9.09
CA ALA A 196 4.64 21.48 8.01
C ALA A 196 5.93 20.64 8.05
N ILE A 197 6.36 20.26 9.26
CA ILE A 197 7.56 19.42 9.47
C ILE A 197 7.17 17.94 9.41
N LYS A 198 6.07 17.56 10.09
CA LYS A 198 5.60 16.18 10.23
C LYS A 198 4.42 15.92 9.29
N PHE A 199 4.60 16.22 7.99
CA PHE A 199 3.51 16.12 6.99
C PHE A 199 3.07 14.68 6.72
N HIS A 200 3.91 13.70 7.08
CA HIS A 200 3.65 12.27 6.92
C HIS A 200 2.83 11.66 8.06
N TYR A 201 2.48 12.43 9.10
CA TYR A 201 1.61 12.00 10.21
C TYR A 201 0.14 11.98 9.72
N ILE A 202 -0.13 11.08 8.78
CA ILE A 202 -1.45 10.87 8.19
C ILE A 202 -1.84 9.44 8.52
N PHE A 203 -2.84 9.29 9.37
CA PHE A 203 -3.38 8.01 9.79
C PHE A 203 -4.78 7.83 9.20
N ASN A 204 -4.95 6.81 8.37
CA ASN A 204 -6.22 6.50 7.70
C ASN A 204 -6.54 5.00 7.79
N LEU A 205 -7.66 4.57 7.19
CA LEU A 205 -8.07 3.14 7.27
C LEU A 205 -7.08 2.18 6.61
N ARG A 206 -6.19 2.64 5.73
CA ARG A 206 -5.13 1.79 5.19
C ARG A 206 -4.16 1.38 6.30
N ASP A 207 -3.81 2.30 7.19
CA ASP A 207 -2.94 1.99 8.32
C ASP A 207 -3.65 1.01 9.26
N PHE A 208 -4.92 1.26 9.53
CA PHE A 208 -5.76 0.32 10.29
C PHE A 208 -5.79 -1.08 9.64
N ALA A 209 -5.99 -1.15 8.33
CA ALA A 209 -6.00 -2.40 7.57
C ALA A 209 -4.65 -3.13 7.62
N ASN A 210 -3.53 -2.38 7.55
CA ASN A 210 -2.18 -2.95 7.58
C ASN A 210 -1.87 -3.66 8.90
N ILE A 211 -2.45 -3.22 10.02
CA ILE A 211 -2.33 -3.90 11.32
C ILE A 211 -2.99 -5.27 11.24
N PHE A 212 -4.23 -5.35 10.74
CA PHE A 212 -4.92 -6.63 10.57
C PHE A 212 -4.23 -7.50 9.55
N GLN A 213 -3.73 -6.94 8.44
CA GLN A 213 -2.95 -7.69 7.46
C GLN A 213 -1.73 -8.37 8.08
N GLY A 214 -1.03 -7.71 9.00
CA GLY A 214 0.06 -8.31 9.77
C GLY A 214 -0.40 -9.42 10.71
N ILE A 215 -1.51 -9.20 11.43
CA ILE A 215 -2.12 -10.23 12.29
C ILE A 215 -2.52 -11.47 11.49
N LEU A 216 -2.96 -11.32 10.23
CA LEU A 216 -3.34 -12.43 9.36
C LEU A 216 -2.16 -13.34 8.97
N PHE A 217 -0.90 -12.92 9.16
CA PHE A 217 0.25 -13.82 9.01
C PHE A 217 0.41 -14.81 10.17
N SER A 218 -0.29 -14.60 11.29
CA SER A 218 -0.19 -15.47 12.47
C SER A 218 -0.69 -16.88 12.20
N SER A 219 0.02 -17.84 12.78
CA SER A 219 -0.35 -19.27 12.84
C SER A 219 -0.75 -19.68 14.26
N VAL A 220 -1.34 -20.87 14.41
CA VAL A 220 -1.69 -21.45 15.73
C VAL A 220 -0.47 -21.63 16.63
N GLU A 221 0.70 -21.86 16.02
CA GLU A 221 1.96 -21.99 16.75
C GLU A 221 2.41 -20.65 17.35
N CYS A 222 2.14 -19.55 16.64
CA CYS A 222 2.47 -18.19 17.03
C CYS A 222 1.57 -17.67 18.16
N VAL A 223 0.26 -17.92 18.08
CA VAL A 223 -0.73 -17.33 19.00
C VAL A 223 -1.51 -18.44 19.69
N LYS A 224 -1.13 -18.75 20.94
CA LYS A 224 -1.76 -19.79 21.76
C LYS A 224 -2.73 -19.22 22.79
N SER A 225 -2.42 -18.03 23.30
CA SER A 225 -3.17 -17.37 24.37
C SER A 225 -3.59 -15.95 23.98
N THR A 226 -4.58 -15.40 24.68
CA THR A 226 -5.02 -14.00 24.47
C THR A 226 -3.88 -13.01 24.69
N GLN A 227 -2.94 -13.31 25.59
CA GLN A 227 -1.75 -12.49 25.82
C GLN A 227 -0.85 -12.44 24.59
N ASP A 228 -0.65 -13.57 23.90
CA ASP A 228 0.14 -13.63 22.65
C ASP A 228 -0.51 -12.79 21.54
N LEU A 229 -1.85 -12.81 21.45
CA LEU A 229 -2.59 -12.01 20.48
C LEU A 229 -2.43 -10.51 20.76
N ILE A 230 -2.38 -10.11 22.03
CA ILE A 230 -2.12 -8.72 22.43
C ILE A 230 -0.68 -8.35 22.09
N LYS A 231 0.31 -9.20 22.40
CA LYS A 231 1.73 -8.96 22.05
C LYS A 231 1.90 -8.74 20.54
N LEU A 232 1.24 -9.58 19.74
CA LEU A 232 1.22 -9.48 18.29
C LEU A 232 0.58 -8.17 17.83
N TYR A 233 -0.60 -7.82 18.36
CA TYR A 233 -1.24 -6.55 18.05
C TYR A 233 -0.37 -5.34 18.40
N LEU A 234 0.31 -5.36 19.55
CA LEU A 234 1.23 -4.30 19.96
C LEU A 234 2.41 -4.18 18.99
N HIS A 235 3.01 -5.31 18.60
CA HIS A 235 4.05 -5.33 17.58
C HIS A 235 3.58 -4.69 16.26
N GLU A 236 2.44 -5.14 15.73
CA GLU A 236 1.89 -4.63 14.48
C GLU A 236 1.53 -3.15 14.54
N SER A 237 0.97 -2.70 15.66
CA SER A 237 0.65 -1.30 15.88
C SER A 237 1.91 -0.42 15.95
N ASN A 238 3.02 -0.95 16.50
CA ASN A 238 4.31 -0.25 16.49
C ASN A 238 4.86 -0.15 15.06
N ARG A 239 4.80 -1.23 14.28
CA ARG A 239 5.28 -1.24 12.89
C ARG A 239 4.50 -0.27 11.99
N VAL A 240 3.20 -0.09 12.23
CA VAL A 240 2.35 0.76 11.40
C VAL A 240 2.37 2.22 11.83
N TYR A 241 2.32 2.50 13.14
CA TYR A 241 2.21 3.86 13.66
C TYR A 241 3.53 4.40 14.21
N ARG A 242 4.17 3.66 15.11
CA ARG A 242 5.38 4.11 15.82
C ARG A 242 6.54 4.35 14.85
N ASP A 243 6.69 3.52 13.82
CA ASP A 243 7.74 3.68 12.79
C ASP A 243 7.61 4.94 11.94
N LYS A 244 6.44 5.59 11.94
CA LYS A 244 6.28 6.89 11.27
C LYS A 244 6.73 8.06 12.14
N MET A 245 6.96 7.85 13.43
CA MET A 245 7.30 8.92 14.37
C MET A 245 8.78 9.28 14.28
N VAL A 246 9.10 10.55 14.52
CA VAL A 246 10.45 11.10 14.33
C VAL A 246 11.11 11.48 15.65
N GLU A 247 10.36 12.03 16.60
CA GLU A 247 10.90 12.60 17.84
C GLU A 247 10.71 11.66 19.04
N GLU A 248 11.65 11.71 19.98
CA GLU A 248 11.59 10.94 21.24
C GLU A 248 10.31 11.21 22.04
N LYS A 249 9.90 12.47 22.09
CA LYS A 249 8.63 12.87 22.74
C LYS A 249 7.40 12.23 22.10
N ASP A 250 7.43 12.02 20.78
CA ASP A 250 6.34 11.36 20.07
C ASP A 250 6.33 9.86 20.39
N PHE A 251 7.50 9.22 20.53
CA PHE A 251 7.61 7.84 21.00
C PHE A 251 7.05 7.69 22.42
N ASP A 252 7.44 8.55 23.35
CA ASP A 252 6.95 8.50 24.74
C ASP A 252 5.43 8.70 24.82
N LEU A 253 4.90 9.66 24.07
CA LEU A 253 3.46 9.92 24.00
C LEU A 253 2.71 8.74 23.40
N PHE A 254 3.24 8.16 22.32
CA PHE A 254 2.68 6.96 21.69
C PHE A 254 2.64 5.78 22.66
N ASP A 255 3.77 5.48 23.31
CA ASP A 255 3.92 4.35 24.23
C ASP A 255 2.99 4.52 25.46
N LYS A 256 2.79 5.76 25.92
CA LYS A 256 1.81 6.11 26.96
C LYS A 256 0.36 5.86 26.51
N ILE A 257 -0.02 6.32 25.32
CA ILE A 257 -1.39 6.13 24.78
C ILE A 257 -1.65 4.64 24.59
N GLN A 258 -0.69 3.89 24.03
CA GLN A 258 -0.82 2.45 23.81
C GLN A 258 -1.07 1.72 25.13
N THR A 259 -0.25 2.01 26.15
CA THR A 259 -0.39 1.42 27.49
C THR A 259 -1.75 1.75 28.12
N GLU A 260 -2.21 3.01 28.03
CA GLU A 260 -3.50 3.43 28.60
C GLU A 260 -4.69 2.72 27.96
N VAL A 261 -4.71 2.59 26.63
CA VAL A 261 -5.85 1.97 25.93
C VAL A 261 -5.89 0.46 26.19
N VAL A 262 -4.74 -0.21 26.23
CA VAL A 262 -4.68 -1.65 26.53
C VAL A 262 -5.22 -1.94 27.92
N LYS A 263 -4.74 -1.22 28.94
CA LYS A 263 -5.19 -1.36 30.33
C LYS A 263 -6.67 -1.03 30.54
N LYS A 264 -7.27 -0.23 29.67
CA LYS A 264 -8.69 0.14 29.76
C LYS A 264 -9.62 -0.99 29.29
N ILE A 265 -9.17 -1.83 28.35
CA ILE A 265 -10.04 -2.79 27.64
C ILE A 265 -9.86 -4.21 28.16
N PHE A 266 -8.68 -4.50 28.68
CA PHE A 266 -8.33 -5.81 29.17
C PHE A 266 -7.71 -5.66 30.57
N ASP A 267 -8.24 -6.41 31.51
CA ASP A 267 -7.76 -6.48 32.88
C ASP A 267 -6.56 -7.46 32.99
N ASP A 268 -5.70 -7.28 34.00
CA ASP A 268 -4.57 -8.17 34.32
C ASP A 268 -3.50 -8.40 33.23
N ILE A 269 -3.19 -7.38 32.42
CA ILE A 269 -2.13 -7.47 31.38
C ILE A 269 -0.85 -6.69 31.70
N ASP A 270 -0.70 -6.15 32.91
CA ASP A 270 0.44 -5.29 33.26
C ASP A 270 1.79 -5.98 33.00
N GLU A 271 1.90 -7.26 33.35
CA GLU A 271 3.11 -8.06 33.12
C GLU A 271 3.40 -8.25 31.62
N THR A 272 2.37 -8.49 30.81
CA THR A 272 2.53 -8.66 29.36
C THR A 272 2.92 -7.35 28.69
N VAL A 273 2.36 -6.22 29.11
CA VAL A 273 2.75 -4.90 28.60
C VAL A 273 4.21 -4.61 28.97
N GLU A 274 4.64 -4.94 30.19
CA GLU A 274 6.03 -4.79 30.60
C GLU A 274 6.98 -5.68 29.78
N GLN A 275 6.60 -6.94 29.53
CA GLN A 275 7.36 -7.84 28.65
C GLN A 275 7.49 -7.27 27.23
N THR A 276 6.48 -6.55 26.73
CA THR A 276 6.55 -5.93 25.40
C THR A 276 7.47 -4.71 25.30
N ARG A 277 7.91 -4.14 26.43
CA ARG A 277 8.93 -3.08 26.43
C ARG A 277 10.33 -3.60 26.09
N GLY A 278 10.55 -4.90 26.27
CA GLY A 278 11.75 -5.60 25.83
C GLY A 278 11.68 -6.02 24.35
N LEU A 279 12.11 -7.24 24.06
CA LEU A 279 12.06 -7.80 22.71
C LEU A 279 10.63 -8.25 22.35
N ASN A 280 9.88 -7.40 21.66
CA ASN A 280 8.58 -7.74 21.06
C ASN A 280 8.62 -7.58 19.53
N MET A 281 9.34 -8.50 18.87
CA MET A 281 9.50 -8.52 17.43
C MET A 281 9.03 -9.84 16.84
N TYR A 282 8.38 -9.74 15.69
CA TYR A 282 7.96 -10.89 14.90
C TYR A 282 8.63 -10.83 13.53
N CYS A 283 9.10 -11.96 13.04
CA CYS A 283 9.66 -12.08 11.71
C CYS A 283 9.36 -13.47 11.12
N HIS A 284 9.52 -13.60 9.80
CA HIS A 284 9.22 -14.84 9.08
C HIS A 284 10.34 -15.88 9.17
N PHE A 285 11.51 -15.51 9.68
CA PHE A 285 12.70 -16.37 9.75
C PHE A 285 13.15 -16.62 11.20
N ALA A 286 12.32 -16.33 12.20
CA ALA A 286 12.68 -16.46 13.62
C ALA A 286 13.11 -17.88 14.01
N ASN A 287 12.59 -18.90 13.31
CA ASN A 287 12.91 -20.32 13.54
C ASN A 287 13.84 -20.91 12.47
N GLY A 288 14.50 -20.08 11.65
CA GLY A 288 15.41 -20.50 10.59
C GLY A 288 15.05 -19.95 9.21
N ILE A 289 15.99 -20.11 8.28
CA ILE A 289 15.90 -19.61 6.89
C ILE A 289 15.38 -20.75 6.00
N GLY A 290 14.42 -20.44 5.13
CA GLY A 290 13.90 -21.37 4.10
C GLY A 290 12.42 -21.70 4.23
N GLU A 291 11.87 -21.81 5.45
CA GLU A 291 10.43 -21.94 5.67
C GLU A 291 9.88 -20.68 6.35
N PRO A 292 9.31 -19.72 5.60
CA PRO A 292 8.82 -18.48 6.17
C PRO A 292 7.65 -18.77 7.13
N LYS A 293 7.87 -18.56 8.43
CA LYS A 293 6.87 -18.69 9.50
C LYS A 293 6.91 -17.46 10.38
N TYR A 294 5.78 -16.74 10.42
CA TYR A 294 5.67 -15.53 11.22
C TYR A 294 5.59 -15.87 12.71
N MET A 295 6.69 -15.62 13.44
CA MET A 295 6.87 -16.05 14.83
C MET A 295 7.58 -14.97 15.65
N PRO A 296 7.36 -14.95 16.99
CA PRO A 296 8.08 -14.04 17.87
C PRO A 296 9.56 -14.44 17.99
N ILE A 297 10.44 -13.44 18.04
CA ILE A 297 11.86 -13.65 18.27
C ILE A 297 12.10 -13.94 19.75
N GLN A 298 12.76 -15.06 20.05
CA GLN A 298 12.97 -15.53 21.42
C GLN A 298 14.10 -14.80 22.14
N SER A 299 15.26 -14.62 21.47
CA SER A 299 16.39 -13.89 22.03
C SER A 299 17.19 -13.17 20.95
N TRP A 300 17.93 -12.14 21.36
CA TRP A 300 18.87 -11.45 20.49
C TRP A 300 20.03 -12.34 20.04
N GLU A 301 20.46 -13.29 20.87
CA GLU A 301 21.56 -14.20 20.52
C GLU A 301 21.17 -15.10 19.35
N LEU A 302 19.97 -15.70 19.41
CA LEU A 302 19.47 -16.57 18.33
C LEU A 302 19.29 -15.79 17.03
N LEU A 303 18.79 -14.55 17.12
CA LEU A 303 18.64 -13.67 15.96
C LEU A 303 20.00 -13.32 15.35
N THR A 304 20.98 -13.00 16.20
CA THR A 304 22.35 -12.68 15.77
C THR A 304 22.98 -13.86 15.05
N GLN A 305 22.84 -15.06 15.61
CA GLN A 305 23.35 -16.29 15.00
C GLN A 305 22.71 -16.51 13.61
N THR A 306 21.37 -16.50 13.55
CA THR A 306 20.63 -16.70 12.29
C THR A 306 21.01 -15.69 11.22
N LEU A 307 21.14 -14.41 11.58
CA LEU A 307 21.49 -13.35 10.64
C LEU A 307 22.96 -13.40 10.22
N THR A 308 23.87 -13.84 11.10
CA THR A 308 25.28 -14.02 10.76
C THR A 308 25.45 -15.17 9.78
N GLU A 309 24.78 -16.30 10.03
CA GLU A 309 24.73 -17.43 9.08
C GLU A 309 24.11 -17.00 7.74
N ALA A 310 23.04 -16.19 7.75
CA ALA A 310 22.45 -15.61 6.53
C ALA A 310 23.45 -14.74 5.76
N LEU A 311 24.24 -13.94 6.47
CA LEU A 311 25.22 -13.02 5.89
C LEU A 311 26.40 -13.77 5.27
N GLU A 312 26.90 -14.81 5.94
CA GLU A 312 27.94 -15.69 5.41
C GLU A 312 27.47 -16.37 4.12
N ASN A 313 26.29 -16.99 4.14
CA ASN A 313 25.69 -17.61 2.95
C ASN A 313 25.48 -16.61 1.81
N HIS A 314 25.07 -15.38 2.12
CA HIS A 314 24.96 -14.32 1.12
C HIS A 314 26.32 -13.99 0.51
N ASN A 315 27.38 -13.88 1.32
CA ASN A 315 28.72 -13.50 0.89
C ASN A 315 29.43 -14.58 0.05
N GLU A 316 29.00 -15.85 0.15
CA GLU A 316 29.48 -16.93 -0.73
C GLU A 316 28.92 -16.81 -2.16
N VAL A 317 27.66 -16.37 -2.30
CA VAL A 317 26.94 -16.36 -3.58
C VAL A 317 26.97 -14.98 -4.26
N ASN A 318 26.97 -13.92 -3.46
CA ASN A 318 26.82 -12.54 -3.92
C ASN A 318 28.04 -11.69 -3.56
N THR A 319 28.00 -10.41 -3.94
CA THR A 319 29.03 -9.44 -3.55
C THR A 319 29.14 -9.35 -2.03
N VAL A 320 30.37 -9.49 -1.51
CA VAL A 320 30.66 -9.46 -0.08
C VAL A 320 30.13 -8.17 0.56
N MET A 321 29.33 -8.33 1.60
CA MET A 321 28.86 -7.27 2.48
C MET A 321 29.51 -7.45 3.85
N ASP A 322 30.35 -6.50 4.24
CA ASP A 322 30.93 -6.45 5.58
C ASP A 322 30.00 -5.65 6.51
N LEU A 323 29.01 -6.35 7.08
CA LEU A 323 28.00 -5.76 7.94
C LEU A 323 28.21 -6.16 9.38
N VAL A 324 28.31 -5.16 10.25
CA VAL A 324 28.23 -5.37 11.70
C VAL A 324 26.77 -5.33 12.13
N LEU A 325 26.26 -6.44 12.65
CA LEU A 325 24.87 -6.60 13.09
C LEU A 325 24.70 -6.16 14.54
N PHE A 326 24.44 -4.87 14.77
CA PHE A 326 23.97 -4.34 16.06
C PHE A 326 22.44 -4.40 16.16
N GLU A 327 21.89 -4.21 17.35
CA GLU A 327 20.45 -4.36 17.61
C GLU A 327 19.56 -3.64 16.60
N ASP A 328 19.79 -2.36 16.33
CA ASP A 328 18.97 -1.59 15.39
C ASP A 328 19.08 -2.11 13.95
N ALA A 329 20.27 -2.55 13.52
CA ALA A 329 20.43 -3.17 12.22
C ALA A 329 19.58 -4.45 12.11
N MET A 330 19.59 -5.28 13.15
CA MET A 330 18.76 -6.49 13.21
C MET A 330 17.26 -6.18 13.22
N ARG A 331 16.83 -5.14 13.96
CA ARG A 331 15.43 -4.64 13.93
C ARG A 331 15.04 -4.27 12.50
N HIS A 332 15.87 -3.48 11.82
CA HIS A 332 15.60 -3.05 10.44
C HIS A 332 15.50 -4.22 9.45
N VAL A 333 16.34 -5.25 9.57
CA VAL A 333 16.23 -6.47 8.73
C VAL A 333 14.90 -7.16 8.96
N CYS A 334 14.47 -7.31 10.22
CA CYS A 334 13.17 -7.90 10.56
C CYS A 334 12.02 -7.09 9.96
N HIS A 335 12.09 -5.76 10.03
CA HIS A 335 11.05 -4.87 9.48
C HIS A 335 10.98 -4.97 7.96
N ILE A 336 12.13 -4.94 7.28
CA ILE A 336 12.18 -5.04 5.82
C ILE A 336 11.63 -6.40 5.39
N SER A 337 12.08 -7.50 6.01
CA SER A 337 11.56 -8.85 5.70
C SER A 337 10.05 -8.94 5.90
N ARG A 338 9.49 -8.42 7.01
CA ARG A 338 8.02 -8.38 7.23
C ARG A 338 7.29 -7.62 6.10
N ILE A 339 7.86 -6.51 5.62
CA ILE A 339 7.25 -5.75 4.52
C ILE A 339 7.36 -6.51 3.20
N LEU A 340 8.49 -7.18 2.92
CA LEU A 340 8.69 -7.92 1.67
C LEU A 340 7.74 -9.12 1.54
N GLU A 341 7.46 -9.81 2.64
CA GLU A 341 6.48 -10.93 2.66
C GLU A 341 5.03 -10.45 2.53
N SER A 342 4.77 -9.15 2.70
CA SER A 342 3.43 -8.60 2.55
C SER A 342 3.05 -8.48 1.08
N PRO A 343 1.84 -8.90 0.66
CA PRO A 343 1.41 -8.72 -0.72
C PRO A 343 1.36 -7.23 -1.07
N ARG A 344 2.00 -6.88 -2.19
CA ARG A 344 2.20 -5.48 -2.62
C ARG A 344 2.94 -4.63 -1.57
N GLY A 345 3.84 -5.25 -0.80
CA GLY A 345 4.68 -4.59 0.18
C GLY A 345 5.61 -3.56 -0.47
N ASN A 346 5.64 -2.37 0.11
CA ASN A 346 6.55 -1.30 -0.29
C ASN A 346 7.13 -0.63 0.95
N ALA A 347 8.45 -0.43 0.96
CA ALA A 347 9.17 0.23 2.05
C ALA A 347 9.84 1.49 1.51
N LEU A 348 9.60 2.63 2.17
CA LEU A 348 10.39 3.84 1.98
C LEU A 348 11.37 3.96 3.14
N LEU A 349 12.64 3.64 2.88
CA LEU A 349 13.68 3.65 3.90
C LEU A 349 14.30 5.05 4.00
N VAL A 350 13.93 5.80 5.04
CA VAL A 350 14.43 7.15 5.31
C VAL A 350 15.56 7.09 6.34
N GLY A 351 16.68 7.75 6.06
CA GLY A 351 17.80 7.85 7.00
C GLY A 351 19.05 8.43 6.35
N VAL A 352 20.04 8.80 7.15
CA VAL A 352 21.30 9.40 6.68
C VAL A 352 22.10 8.45 5.77
N GLY A 353 22.94 9.00 4.88
CA GLY A 353 23.88 8.22 4.08
C GLY A 353 24.79 7.37 4.98
N GLY A 354 25.11 6.15 4.54
CA GLY A 354 25.96 5.23 5.31
C GLY A 354 25.25 4.39 6.37
N SER A 355 23.95 4.60 6.62
CA SER A 355 23.17 3.81 7.61
C SER A 355 22.85 2.36 7.20
N GLY A 356 23.52 1.81 6.18
CA GLY A 356 23.34 0.42 5.74
C GLY A 356 22.05 0.07 5.00
N LYS A 357 21.15 1.03 4.70
CA LYS A 357 19.81 0.77 4.09
C LYS A 357 19.81 -0.23 2.93
N GLN A 358 20.71 -0.03 1.96
CA GLN A 358 20.80 -0.91 0.79
C GLN A 358 21.27 -2.31 1.17
N SER A 359 22.31 -2.41 2.00
CA SER A 359 22.89 -3.69 2.42
C SER A 359 21.92 -4.50 3.30
N LEU A 360 21.22 -3.84 4.23
CA LEU A 360 20.17 -4.48 5.04
C LEU A 360 18.99 -4.95 4.18
N THR A 361 18.65 -4.21 3.13
CA THR A 361 17.60 -4.63 2.19
C THR A 361 18.04 -5.84 1.36
N ARG A 362 19.30 -5.90 0.93
CA ARG A 362 19.84 -7.07 0.22
C ARG A 362 19.87 -8.31 1.11
N LEU A 363 20.28 -8.15 2.37
CA LEU A 363 20.24 -9.25 3.35
C LEU A 363 18.80 -9.73 3.60
N ALA A 364 17.86 -8.81 3.82
CA ALA A 364 16.45 -9.17 4.01
C ALA A 364 15.84 -9.87 2.79
N ALA A 365 16.16 -9.39 1.58
CA ALA A 365 15.71 -10.02 0.34
C ALA A 365 16.29 -11.43 0.16
N PHE A 366 17.56 -11.64 0.53
CA PHE A 366 18.21 -12.94 0.52
C PHE A 366 17.53 -13.93 1.47
N ILE A 367 17.22 -13.49 2.70
CA ILE A 367 16.49 -14.31 3.69
C ILE A 367 15.10 -14.73 3.15
N SER A 368 14.40 -13.81 2.50
CA SER A 368 13.11 -14.07 1.84
C SER A 368 13.24 -14.77 0.48
N SER A 369 14.45 -15.23 0.09
CA SER A 369 14.71 -15.89 -1.20
C SER A 369 14.24 -15.10 -2.42
N MET A 370 14.37 -13.77 -2.37
CA MET A 370 13.97 -12.85 -3.44
C MET A 370 15.20 -12.31 -4.18
N GLU A 371 15.12 -12.25 -5.51
CA GLU A 371 16.18 -11.63 -6.33
C GLU A 371 16.14 -10.10 -6.15
N VAL A 372 17.29 -9.47 -5.87
CA VAL A 372 17.36 -8.00 -5.82
C VAL A 372 17.67 -7.46 -7.21
N PHE A 373 16.76 -6.67 -7.75
CA PHE A 373 16.98 -5.92 -8.98
C PHE A 373 17.28 -4.45 -8.65
N GLN A 374 18.45 -3.98 -9.07
CA GLN A 374 18.85 -2.59 -8.97
C GLN A 374 19.30 -2.08 -10.33
N ILE A 375 18.84 -0.89 -10.70
CA ILE A 375 19.24 -0.24 -11.96
C ILE A 375 20.70 0.21 -11.84
N THR A 376 21.50 -0.16 -12.84
CA THR A 376 22.89 0.28 -12.94
C THR A 376 22.97 1.46 -13.89
N LEU A 377 23.13 2.67 -13.35
CA LEU A 377 23.27 3.88 -14.15
C LEU A 377 24.59 3.86 -14.94
N ARG A 378 24.51 4.15 -16.23
CA ARG A 378 25.66 4.29 -17.13
C ARG A 378 25.62 5.68 -17.78
N ARG A 379 26.78 6.17 -18.24
CA ARG A 379 26.82 7.42 -19.02
C ARG A 379 25.93 7.29 -20.25
N GLY A 380 24.94 8.16 -20.37
CA GLY A 380 23.96 8.13 -21.46
C GLY A 380 22.71 7.30 -21.19
N TYR A 381 22.47 6.84 -19.95
CA TYR A 381 21.22 6.14 -19.59
C TYR A 381 20.00 7.05 -19.79
N GLN A 382 19.03 6.59 -20.58
CA GLN A 382 17.83 7.34 -20.96
C GLN A 382 16.55 6.68 -20.43
N ILE A 383 15.44 7.42 -20.56
CA ILE A 383 14.10 6.93 -20.21
C ILE A 383 13.73 5.65 -21.00
N GLN A 384 14.26 5.48 -22.23
CA GLN A 384 14.02 4.27 -23.01
C GLN A 384 14.69 3.03 -22.40
N ASP A 385 15.91 3.18 -21.88
CA ASP A 385 16.62 2.11 -21.18
C ASP A 385 15.86 1.72 -19.90
N PHE A 386 15.43 2.72 -19.13
CA PHE A 386 14.59 2.49 -17.94
C PHE A 386 13.29 1.74 -18.25
N LYS A 387 12.60 2.09 -19.34
CA LYS A 387 11.40 1.35 -19.77
C LYS A 387 11.72 -0.09 -20.16
N THR A 388 12.88 -0.34 -20.74
CA THR A 388 13.33 -1.68 -21.14
C THR A 388 13.67 -2.53 -19.91
N ASP A 389 14.38 -1.95 -18.94
CA ASP A 389 14.69 -2.60 -17.66
C ASP A 389 13.42 -2.93 -16.88
N LEU A 390 12.48 -1.99 -16.79
CA LEU A 390 11.17 -2.22 -16.17
C LEU A 390 10.36 -3.29 -16.91
N ALA A 391 10.37 -3.31 -18.24
CA ALA A 391 9.70 -4.34 -19.01
C ALA A 391 10.31 -5.73 -18.71
N GLY A 392 11.64 -5.82 -18.63
CA GLY A 392 12.35 -7.04 -18.23
C GLY A 392 11.96 -7.50 -16.81
N LEU A 393 11.88 -6.56 -15.87
CA LEU A 393 11.42 -6.83 -14.50
C LEU A 393 9.97 -7.33 -14.47
N CYS A 394 9.06 -6.69 -15.20
CA CYS A 394 7.67 -7.12 -15.32
C CYS A 394 7.54 -8.51 -15.94
N LEU A 395 8.41 -8.89 -16.89
CA LEU A 395 8.44 -10.24 -17.46
C LEU A 395 8.94 -11.28 -16.44
N LYS A 396 9.99 -10.96 -15.67
CA LYS A 396 10.49 -11.84 -14.59
C LYS A 396 9.43 -12.07 -13.52
N ALA A 397 8.87 -10.99 -12.98
CA ALA A 397 7.89 -11.08 -11.89
C ALA A 397 6.53 -11.61 -12.37
N GLY A 398 6.03 -11.14 -13.50
CA GLY A 398 4.68 -11.45 -13.98
C GLY A 398 4.56 -12.74 -14.79
N VAL A 399 5.53 -13.04 -15.66
CA VAL A 399 5.46 -14.21 -16.56
C VAL A 399 6.22 -15.40 -16.00
N LYS A 400 7.42 -15.20 -15.46
CA LYS A 400 8.22 -16.28 -14.85
C LYS A 400 7.84 -16.57 -13.40
N ASN A 401 7.00 -15.71 -12.80
CA ASN A 401 6.57 -15.81 -11.40
C ASN A 401 7.74 -15.88 -10.41
N LEU A 402 8.80 -15.12 -10.68
CA LEU A 402 9.95 -15.00 -9.77
C LEU A 402 9.71 -13.89 -8.75
N SER A 403 10.03 -14.15 -7.49
CA SER A 403 10.00 -13.14 -6.43
C SER A 403 11.18 -12.18 -6.60
N VAL A 404 10.88 -10.91 -6.87
CA VAL A 404 11.91 -9.88 -7.11
C VAL A 404 11.66 -8.66 -6.25
N VAL A 405 12.72 -8.14 -5.62
CA VAL A 405 12.73 -6.86 -4.92
C VAL A 405 13.32 -5.80 -5.84
N PHE A 406 12.54 -4.77 -6.15
CA PHE A 406 13.04 -3.62 -6.89
C PHE A 406 13.64 -2.59 -5.93
N LEU A 407 14.97 -2.49 -5.92
CA LEU A 407 15.70 -1.53 -5.09
C LEU A 407 15.93 -0.23 -5.86
N MET A 408 15.15 0.79 -5.54
CA MET A 408 15.34 2.15 -6.05
C MET A 408 16.19 2.96 -5.08
N THR A 409 17.23 3.61 -5.61
CA THR A 409 18.13 4.48 -4.86
C THR A 409 18.01 5.92 -5.36
N ASP A 410 18.33 6.87 -4.49
CA ASP A 410 18.39 8.31 -4.84
C ASP A 410 19.60 8.65 -5.74
N ALA A 411 20.66 7.83 -5.65
CA ALA A 411 21.90 7.98 -6.40
C ALA A 411 21.82 7.54 -7.86
#